data_AF-A0A838ZNE4-F1
#
_entry.id   AF-A0A838ZNE4-F1
#
_cell.length_a   1.000
_cell.length_b   1.000
_cell.length_c   1.000
_cell.angle_alpha   90.00
_cell.angle_beta   90.00
_cell.angle_gamma   90.00
#
_symmetry.space_group_name_H-M   'P 1'
#
loop_
_entity.id
_entity.type
_entity.pdbx_description
1 polymer ?
#
loop_
_entity_poly.entity_id
_entity_poly.type
_entity_poly.pdbx_seq_one_letter_code
_entity_poly.pdbx_strand_id
1 'polypeptide(L)'
;MQKFVFSLLTTLFISVSIQAQTAQEWMEKLSHTYQNIPTYYIQFDLVETGSSAVHKGEIFAAKERYSLDVMDIKQMYDGKTLYTVSKEDKEVTISTPAADSDDLLTPTKVLKMYKTGFKLELEKTETIKGEKVQFVKLTPTSKSEIKMVQVGIKTKSNSLYTYKETYQNGHTRTLTVKDYLENLIIPRALFKFDQSKYEKDGYVVTSI
;
A
#
# COMPACT_ATOMS: atom_id res chain seq x y z
N MET A 1 -29.38 -65.97 -26.17
CA MET A 1 -29.00 -65.56 -24.81
C MET A 1 -27.78 -64.65 -24.93
N GLN A 2 -27.88 -63.42 -24.41
CA GLN A 2 -27.04 -62.27 -24.77
C GLN A 2 -25.65 -62.30 -24.12
N LYS A 3 -24.63 -61.87 -24.89
CA LYS A 3 -23.24 -61.75 -24.45
C LYS A 3 -23.08 -60.43 -23.66
N PHE A 4 -22.72 -60.52 -22.39
CA PHE A 4 -22.35 -59.35 -21.59
C PHE A 4 -20.89 -58.97 -21.88
N VAL A 5 -20.70 -57.82 -22.53
CA VAL A 5 -19.39 -57.17 -22.68
C VAL A 5 -19.25 -56.16 -21.55
N PHE A 6 -18.39 -56.45 -20.56
CA PHE A 6 -18.02 -55.50 -19.53
C PHE A 6 -17.05 -54.47 -20.14
N SER A 7 -17.55 -53.27 -20.42
CA SER A 7 -16.72 -52.13 -20.82
C SER A 7 -16.11 -51.48 -19.58
N LEU A 8 -14.79 -51.52 -19.48
CA LEU A 8 -14.00 -50.87 -18.44
C LEU A 8 -13.96 -49.36 -18.73
N LEU A 9 -14.75 -48.58 -18.00
CA LEU A 9 -14.78 -47.12 -18.12
C LEU A 9 -13.66 -46.51 -17.26
N THR A 10 -12.47 -46.32 -17.84
CA THR A 10 -11.36 -45.61 -17.20
C THR A 10 -11.67 -44.11 -17.15
N THR A 11 -12.08 -43.60 -15.98
CA THR A 11 -12.26 -42.16 -15.76
C THR A 11 -10.89 -41.50 -15.65
N LEU A 12 -10.50 -40.76 -16.68
CA LEU A 12 -9.28 -39.97 -16.71
C LEU A 12 -9.47 -38.74 -15.80
N PHE A 13 -8.87 -38.77 -14.60
CA PHE A 13 -8.75 -37.57 -13.77
C PHE A 13 -7.79 -36.60 -14.46
N ILE A 14 -8.35 -35.60 -15.14
CA ILE A 14 -7.59 -34.44 -15.60
C ILE A 14 -7.26 -33.64 -14.34
N SER A 15 -6.04 -33.81 -13.85
CA SER A 15 -5.44 -32.91 -12.86
C SER A 15 -5.40 -31.52 -13.50
N VAL A 16 -6.36 -30.66 -13.17
CA VAL A 16 -6.25 -29.24 -13.47
C VAL A 16 -5.07 -28.74 -12.64
N SER A 17 -3.91 -28.60 -13.29
CA SER A 17 -2.77 -27.90 -12.71
C SER A 17 -3.24 -26.48 -12.43
N ILE A 18 -3.59 -26.19 -11.18
CA ILE A 18 -3.79 -24.83 -10.71
C ILE A 18 -2.44 -24.15 -10.91
N GLN A 19 -2.35 -23.32 -11.95
CA GLN A 19 -1.16 -22.53 -12.20
C GLN A 19 -0.94 -21.67 -10.95
N ALA A 20 0.14 -21.95 -10.22
CA ALA A 20 0.47 -21.21 -9.01
C ALA A 20 0.73 -19.75 -9.43
N GLN A 21 -0.02 -18.82 -8.82
CA GLN A 21 0.13 -17.40 -9.12
C GLN A 21 1.52 -16.92 -8.71
N THR A 22 2.16 -16.12 -9.56
CA THR A 22 3.50 -15.59 -9.29
C THR A 22 3.45 -14.41 -8.31
N ALA A 23 4.60 -14.09 -7.70
CA ALA A 23 4.74 -12.90 -6.86
C ALA A 23 4.40 -11.60 -7.61
N GLN A 24 4.77 -11.55 -8.89
CA GLN A 24 4.49 -10.41 -9.77
C GLN A 24 2.99 -10.25 -10.01
N GLU A 25 2.26 -11.34 -10.31
CA GLU A 25 0.81 -11.28 -10.49
C GLU A 25 0.07 -10.74 -9.27
N TRP A 26 0.51 -11.11 -8.06
CA TRP A 26 -0.07 -10.59 -6.82
C TRP A 26 0.15 -9.09 -6.66
N MET A 27 1.36 -8.61 -6.92
CA MET A 27 1.67 -7.17 -6.89
C MET A 27 0.92 -6.41 -7.98
N GLU A 28 0.74 -7.00 -9.16
CA GLU A 28 -0.04 -6.42 -10.26
C GLU A 28 -1.53 -6.31 -9.91
N LYS A 29 -2.14 -7.36 -9.33
CA LYS A 29 -3.53 -7.31 -8.83
C LYS A 29 -3.73 -6.24 -7.77
N LEU A 30 -2.79 -6.13 -6.83
CA LEU A 30 -2.80 -5.10 -5.81
C LEU A 30 -2.73 -3.71 -6.44
N SER A 31 -1.80 -3.51 -7.38
CA SER A 31 -1.65 -2.24 -8.11
C SER A 31 -2.91 -1.89 -8.92
N HIS A 32 -3.49 -2.87 -9.61
CA HIS A 32 -4.68 -2.69 -10.43
C HIS A 32 -5.90 -2.28 -9.59
N THR A 33 -6.03 -2.85 -8.38
CA THR A 33 -7.09 -2.48 -7.43
C THR A 33 -7.06 -0.97 -7.16
N TYR A 34 -5.92 -0.41 -6.75
CA TYR A 34 -5.83 1.02 -6.42
C TYR A 34 -5.79 1.95 -7.65
N GLN A 35 -5.43 1.45 -8.83
CA GLN A 35 -5.43 2.25 -10.07
C GLN A 35 -6.84 2.49 -10.62
N ASN A 36 -7.76 1.54 -10.44
CA ASN A 36 -9.09 1.61 -11.05
C ASN A 36 -10.14 2.25 -10.16
N ILE A 37 -9.83 2.45 -8.88
CA ILE A 37 -10.79 3.00 -7.92
C ILE A 37 -10.67 4.53 -7.93
N PRO A 38 -11.74 5.27 -8.28
CA PRO A 38 -11.69 6.72 -8.39
C PRO A 38 -11.32 7.42 -7.08
N THR A 39 -11.83 6.90 -5.97
CA THR A 39 -11.64 7.44 -4.63
C THR A 39 -11.55 6.33 -3.60
N TYR A 40 -10.66 6.46 -2.63
CA TYR A 40 -10.57 5.52 -1.53
C TYR A 40 -10.12 6.18 -0.23
N TYR A 41 -10.45 5.51 0.87
CA TYR A 41 -9.99 5.80 2.22
C TYR A 41 -9.31 4.56 2.78
N ILE A 42 -8.16 4.74 3.44
CA ILE A 42 -7.50 3.69 4.21
C ILE A 42 -7.20 4.25 5.60
N GLN A 43 -7.66 3.54 6.63
CA GLN A 43 -7.16 3.72 7.99
C GLN A 43 -6.13 2.64 8.30
N PHE A 44 -5.03 2.99 8.95
CA PHE A 44 -3.98 2.04 9.27
C PHE A 44 -3.36 2.27 10.66
N ASP A 45 -2.84 1.19 11.22
CA ASP A 45 -1.95 1.23 12.38
C ASP A 45 -0.51 1.17 11.87
N LEU A 46 0.37 2.00 12.41
CA LEU A 46 1.80 2.03 12.15
C LEU A 46 2.57 1.72 13.44
N VAL A 47 3.45 0.73 13.36
CA VAL A 47 4.25 0.25 14.50
C VAL A 47 5.71 0.12 14.07
N GLU A 48 6.61 0.58 14.92
CA GLU A 48 8.06 0.53 14.71
C GLU A 48 8.74 -0.40 15.73
N THR A 49 9.82 -1.08 15.32
CA THR A 49 10.55 -2.01 16.21
C THR A 49 10.99 -1.29 17.49
N GLY A 50 10.70 -1.90 18.64
CA GLY A 50 11.10 -1.39 19.95
C GLY A 50 10.15 -0.34 20.52
N SER A 51 9.14 0.10 19.77
CA SER A 51 8.07 0.96 20.26
C SER A 51 6.88 0.14 20.74
N SER A 52 6.30 0.53 21.87
CA SER A 52 4.97 0.05 22.30
C SER A 52 3.84 0.93 21.75
N ALA A 53 4.18 2.08 21.16
CA ALA A 53 3.21 3.00 20.60
C ALA A 53 2.66 2.46 19.26
N VAL A 54 1.36 2.61 19.09
CA VAL A 54 0.67 2.37 17.81
C VAL A 54 0.23 3.73 17.28
N HIS A 55 0.85 4.17 16.19
CA HIS A 55 0.49 5.42 15.54
C HIS A 55 -0.64 5.13 14.55
N LYS A 56 -1.80 5.76 14.74
CA LYS A 56 -2.89 5.68 13.79
C LYS A 56 -2.63 6.65 12.66
N GLY A 57 -2.81 6.19 11.44
CA GLY A 57 -2.77 7.03 10.26
C GLY A 57 -3.97 6.81 9.37
N GLU A 58 -4.21 7.78 8.50
CA GLU A 58 -5.24 7.69 7.49
C GLU A 58 -4.82 8.34 6.18
N ILE A 59 -5.36 7.82 5.08
CA ILE A 59 -5.21 8.41 3.76
C ILE A 59 -6.57 8.50 3.06
N PHE A 60 -6.86 9.69 2.54
CA PHE A 60 -7.90 9.92 1.54
C PHE A 60 -7.23 10.11 0.20
N ALA A 61 -7.72 9.44 -0.84
CA ALA A 61 -7.20 9.58 -2.19
C ALA A 61 -8.32 9.77 -3.21
N ALA A 62 -8.08 10.63 -4.20
CA ALA A 62 -8.95 10.86 -5.34
C ALA A 62 -8.11 10.99 -6.62
N LYS A 63 -8.07 9.91 -7.41
CA LYS A 63 -7.08 9.74 -8.50
C LYS A 63 -5.65 9.97 -7.97
N GLU A 64 -4.94 10.94 -8.53
CA GLU A 64 -3.58 11.29 -8.10
C GLU A 64 -3.53 12.17 -6.84
N ARG A 65 -4.65 12.77 -6.43
CA ARG A 65 -4.69 13.63 -5.22
C ARG A 65 -4.75 12.77 -3.97
N TYR A 66 -4.08 13.20 -2.91
CA TYR A 66 -4.20 12.53 -1.62
C TYR A 66 -4.06 13.49 -0.44
N SER A 67 -4.57 13.06 0.71
CA SER A 67 -4.22 13.60 2.02
C SER A 67 -3.87 12.46 2.94
N LEU A 68 -2.68 12.52 3.52
CA LEU A 68 -2.14 11.58 4.50
C LEU A 68 -2.01 12.30 5.83
N ASP A 69 -2.38 11.65 6.92
CA ASP A 69 -2.14 12.14 8.29
C ASP A 69 -1.64 10.98 9.14
N VAL A 70 -0.41 11.09 9.68
CA VAL A 70 0.24 10.06 10.51
C VAL A 70 1.44 10.67 11.25
N MET A 71 1.69 10.26 12.51
CA MET A 71 2.88 10.66 13.29
C MET A 71 3.17 12.16 13.24
N ASP A 72 2.18 12.99 13.56
CA ASP A 72 2.28 14.46 13.54
C ASP A 72 2.67 15.09 12.19
N ILE A 73 2.74 14.29 11.12
CA ILE A 73 2.91 14.73 9.75
C ILE A 73 1.58 14.68 9.03
N LYS A 74 1.23 15.79 8.37
CA LYS A 74 0.13 15.83 7.41
C LYS A 74 0.66 16.18 6.02
N GLN A 75 0.44 15.30 5.06
CA GLN A 75 0.72 15.58 3.66
C GLN A 75 -0.58 15.80 2.88
N MET A 76 -0.56 16.79 1.99
CA MET A 76 -1.64 17.04 1.04
C MET A 76 -1.02 17.24 -0.33
N TYR A 77 -1.52 16.50 -1.32
CA TYR A 77 -1.10 16.65 -2.72
C TYR A 77 -2.32 16.95 -3.58
N ASP A 78 -2.29 18.09 -4.26
CA ASP A 78 -3.42 18.58 -5.06
C ASP A 78 -3.41 18.10 -6.52
N GLY A 79 -2.41 17.29 -6.88
CA GLY A 79 -2.11 16.83 -8.23
C GLY A 79 -0.95 17.57 -8.90
N LYS A 80 -0.40 18.58 -8.24
CA LYS A 80 0.76 19.35 -8.71
C LYS A 80 1.70 19.71 -7.56
N THR A 81 1.16 20.25 -6.47
CA THR A 81 1.91 20.76 -5.33
C THR A 81 1.73 19.83 -4.14
N LEU A 82 2.85 19.49 -3.49
CA LEU A 82 2.89 18.75 -2.25
C LEU A 82 3.07 19.75 -1.10
N TYR A 83 2.20 19.63 -0.11
CA TYR A 83 2.24 20.37 1.13
C TYR A 83 2.52 19.38 2.25
N THR A 84 3.68 19.49 2.90
CA THR A 84 4.05 18.67 4.05
C THR A 84 4.02 19.54 5.30
N VAL A 85 3.15 19.20 6.23
CA VAL A 85 2.98 19.90 7.51
C VAL A 85 3.61 19.05 8.61
N SER A 86 4.63 19.59 9.28
CA SER A 86 5.11 19.09 10.57
C SER A 86 4.35 19.80 11.68
N LYS A 87 3.47 19.07 12.39
CA LYS A 87 2.70 19.65 13.51
C LYS A 87 3.58 19.93 14.71
N GLU A 88 4.60 19.10 14.91
CA GLU A 88 5.58 19.24 16.00
C GLU A 88 6.42 20.51 15.81
N ASP A 89 7.01 20.68 14.62
CA ASP A 89 7.89 21.82 14.34
C ASP A 89 7.13 23.10 13.98
N LYS A 90 5.81 23.01 13.83
CA LYS A 90 4.97 24.05 13.24
C LYS A 90 5.54 24.57 11.93
N GLU A 91 5.90 23.66 11.03
CA GLU A 91 6.42 24.00 9.72
C GLU A 91 5.53 23.44 8.62
N VAL A 92 5.37 24.20 7.54
CA VAL A 92 4.81 23.72 6.28
C VAL A 92 5.85 23.89 5.18
N THR A 93 6.22 22.79 4.56
CA THR A 93 7.03 22.77 3.33
C THR A 93 6.12 22.62 2.11
N ILE A 94 6.31 23.48 1.13
CA ILE A 94 5.61 23.47 -0.16
C ILE A 94 6.62 23.10 -1.24
N SER A 95 6.35 22.02 -1.97
CA SER A 95 7.21 21.57 -3.07
C SER A 95 6.39 21.19 -4.31
N THR A 96 7.05 21.17 -5.46
CA THR A 96 6.46 20.70 -6.73
C THR A 96 7.21 19.45 -7.19
N PRO A 97 6.98 18.29 -6.57
CA PRO A 97 7.68 17.07 -6.93
C PRO A 97 7.33 16.65 -8.36
N ALA A 98 8.26 15.98 -9.03
CA ALA A 98 7.95 15.25 -10.25
C ALA A 98 6.83 14.23 -9.97
N ALA A 99 6.01 13.92 -10.98
CA ALA A 99 4.88 13.00 -10.81
C ALA A 99 5.32 11.59 -10.34
N ASP A 100 6.59 11.25 -10.54
CA ASP A 100 7.24 10.02 -10.12
C ASP A 100 8.25 10.23 -8.96
N SER A 101 8.19 11.34 -8.23
CA SER A 101 9.00 11.49 -7.01
C SER A 101 8.60 10.47 -5.95
N ASP A 102 9.58 9.99 -5.19
CA ASP A 102 9.38 9.14 -4.01
C ASP A 102 8.79 9.91 -2.83
N ASP A 103 8.76 11.25 -2.89
CA ASP A 103 8.07 12.12 -1.91
C ASP A 103 6.54 11.93 -1.91
N LEU A 104 5.98 11.35 -2.98
CA LEU A 104 4.55 11.11 -3.14
C LEU A 104 4.15 9.74 -2.59
N LEU A 105 3.67 9.71 -1.35
CA LEU A 105 3.38 8.47 -0.61
C LEU A 105 1.99 7.89 -0.86
N THR A 106 1.48 7.93 -2.09
CA THR A 106 0.21 7.24 -2.39
C THR A 106 0.43 5.73 -2.45
N PRO A 107 -0.56 4.90 -2.05
CA PRO A 107 -0.52 3.46 -2.26
C PRO A 107 -0.16 3.09 -3.70
N THR A 108 -0.76 3.77 -4.69
CA THR A 108 -0.46 3.53 -6.11
C THR A 108 1.01 3.79 -6.45
N LYS A 109 1.62 4.83 -5.88
CA LYS A 109 3.03 5.19 -6.12
C LYS A 109 3.97 4.23 -5.41
N VAL A 110 3.72 3.92 -4.14
CA VAL A 110 4.45 2.90 -3.39
C VAL A 110 4.45 1.58 -4.16
N LEU A 111 3.31 1.17 -4.73
CA LEU A 111 3.22 -0.05 -5.53
C LEU A 111 3.95 0.01 -6.87
N LYS A 112 4.08 1.19 -7.48
CA LYS A 112 4.88 1.38 -8.70
C LYS A 112 6.38 1.28 -8.43
N MET A 113 6.86 1.75 -7.28
CA MET A 113 8.29 1.66 -6.90
C MET A 113 8.79 0.21 -6.94
N TYR A 114 7.91 -0.75 -6.68
CA TYR A 114 8.22 -2.17 -6.64
C TYR A 114 8.22 -2.90 -7.98
N LYS A 115 7.89 -2.21 -9.08
CA LYS A 115 8.00 -2.79 -10.43
C LYS A 115 9.46 -2.89 -10.90
N THR A 116 10.35 -2.09 -10.34
CA THR A 116 11.76 -1.99 -10.75
C THR A 116 12.65 -1.89 -9.53
N GLY A 117 13.86 -2.42 -9.59
CA GLY A 117 14.82 -2.30 -8.48
C GLY A 117 14.59 -3.28 -7.33
N PHE A 118 13.65 -4.23 -7.46
CA PHE A 118 13.39 -5.27 -6.48
C PHE A 118 13.30 -6.65 -7.12
N LYS A 119 13.84 -7.66 -6.43
CA LYS A 119 13.54 -9.07 -6.65
C LYS A 119 12.29 -9.45 -5.85
N LEU A 120 11.31 -10.06 -6.53
CA LEU A 120 10.05 -10.48 -5.93
C LEU A 120 10.08 -11.98 -5.63
N GLU A 121 9.63 -12.36 -4.44
CA GLU A 121 9.51 -13.76 -4.01
C GLU A 121 8.14 -13.98 -3.38
N LEU A 122 7.44 -15.03 -3.81
CA LEU A 122 6.14 -15.39 -3.25
C LEU A 122 6.38 -16.12 -1.93
N GLU A 123 5.74 -15.66 -0.86
CA GLU A 123 5.79 -16.32 0.44
C GLU A 123 4.52 -17.13 0.69
N LYS A 124 4.40 -17.76 1.87
CA LYS A 124 3.20 -18.55 2.20
C LYS A 124 1.96 -17.67 2.33
N THR A 125 0.81 -18.22 1.95
CA THR A 125 -0.49 -17.66 2.33
C THR A 125 -0.76 -17.97 3.80
N GLU A 126 -1.25 -17.01 4.57
CA GLU A 126 -1.67 -17.20 5.96
C GLU A 126 -3.15 -16.87 6.16
N THR A 127 -3.77 -17.46 7.18
CA THR A 127 -5.11 -17.06 7.63
C THR A 127 -4.97 -16.29 8.93
N ILE A 128 -5.29 -14.99 8.89
CA ILE A 128 -5.16 -14.08 10.02
C ILE A 128 -6.56 -13.57 10.38
N LYS A 129 -7.04 -13.90 11.57
CA LYS A 129 -8.40 -13.53 12.04
C LYS A 129 -9.51 -13.91 11.04
N GLY A 130 -9.39 -15.10 10.44
CA GLY A 130 -10.36 -15.61 9.44
C GLY A 130 -10.15 -15.12 8.02
N GLU A 131 -9.19 -14.22 7.78
CA GLU A 131 -8.91 -13.66 6.47
C GLU A 131 -7.67 -14.28 5.84
N LYS A 132 -7.76 -14.73 4.60
CA LYS A 132 -6.62 -15.28 3.85
C LYS A 132 -5.79 -14.16 3.23
N VAL A 133 -4.51 -14.10 3.59
CA VAL A 133 -3.53 -13.10 3.17
C VAL A 133 -2.38 -13.79 2.44
N GLN A 134 -2.13 -13.37 1.19
CA GLN A 134 -0.94 -13.76 0.44
C GLN A 134 0.19 -12.79 0.74
N PHE A 135 1.38 -13.32 1.02
CA PHE A 135 2.58 -12.50 1.22
C PHE A 135 3.49 -12.52 0.00
N VAL A 136 4.03 -11.35 -0.33
CA VAL A 136 5.10 -11.16 -1.31
C VAL A 136 6.27 -10.47 -0.61
N LYS A 137 7.46 -11.01 -0.76
CA LYS A 137 8.70 -10.39 -0.29
C LYS A 137 9.41 -9.69 -1.45
N LEU A 138 9.88 -8.49 -1.19
CA LEU A 138 10.59 -7.64 -2.13
C LEU A 138 11.96 -7.32 -1.55
N THR A 139 13.00 -7.63 -2.30
CA THR A 139 14.39 -7.41 -1.89
C THR A 139 15.06 -6.45 -2.88
N PRO A 140 15.60 -5.29 -2.45
CA PRO A 140 16.28 -4.38 -3.35
C PRO A 140 17.39 -5.07 -4.15
N THR A 141 17.51 -4.74 -5.43
CA THR A 141 18.58 -5.26 -6.31
C THR A 141 19.83 -4.38 -6.31
N SER A 142 19.75 -3.19 -5.71
CA SER A 142 20.84 -2.23 -5.55
C SER A 142 21.05 -1.91 -4.07
N LYS A 143 22.11 -1.17 -3.75
CA LYS A 143 22.39 -0.73 -2.38
C LYS A 143 21.22 0.10 -1.85
N SER A 144 20.65 -0.34 -0.73
CA SER A 144 19.53 0.31 -0.06
C SER A 144 19.66 0.17 1.46
N GLU A 145 19.13 1.14 2.20
CA GLU A 145 18.94 1.06 3.66
C GLU A 145 17.85 0.05 4.03
N ILE A 146 16.90 -0.18 3.11
CA ILE A 146 15.91 -1.23 3.23
C ILE A 146 16.58 -2.56 2.89
N LYS A 147 16.44 -3.54 3.79
CA LYS A 147 16.88 -4.91 3.57
C LYS A 147 15.83 -5.70 2.79
N MET A 148 14.57 -5.56 3.17
CA MET A 148 13.43 -6.19 2.49
C MET A 148 12.12 -5.49 2.84
N VAL A 149 11.12 -5.70 1.99
CA VAL A 149 9.74 -5.33 2.23
C VAL A 149 8.86 -6.58 2.14
N GLN A 150 7.94 -6.75 3.08
CA GLN A 150 6.89 -7.77 3.00
C GLN A 150 5.54 -7.09 2.80
N VAL A 151 4.85 -7.48 1.73
CA VAL A 151 3.52 -6.99 1.36
C VAL A 151 2.52 -8.11 1.56
N GLY A 152 1.57 -7.91 2.47
CA GLY A 152 0.44 -8.82 2.66
C GLY A 152 -0.78 -8.33 1.89
N ILE A 153 -1.41 -9.22 1.13
CA ILE A 153 -2.50 -8.92 0.20
C ILE A 153 -3.70 -9.79 0.54
N LYS A 154 -4.88 -9.20 0.71
CA LYS A 154 -6.12 -9.94 0.88
C LYS A 154 -6.41 -10.75 -0.38
N THR A 155 -6.52 -12.06 -0.25
CA THR A 155 -6.72 -12.96 -1.41
C THR A 155 -8.07 -12.81 -2.10
N LYS A 156 -9.08 -12.29 -1.40
CA LYS A 156 -10.43 -12.09 -1.94
C LYS A 156 -10.57 -10.77 -2.71
N SER A 157 -10.09 -9.67 -2.14
CA SER A 157 -10.27 -8.32 -2.66
C SER A 157 -9.04 -7.80 -3.41
N ASN A 158 -7.89 -8.47 -3.32
CA ASN A 158 -6.59 -7.97 -3.76
C ASN A 158 -6.18 -6.64 -3.11
N SER A 159 -6.79 -6.26 -1.99
CA SER A 159 -6.44 -5.04 -1.26
C SER A 159 -5.26 -5.26 -0.32
N LEU A 160 -4.59 -4.17 0.05
CA LEU A 160 -3.46 -4.19 0.98
C LEU A 160 -3.95 -4.61 2.37
N TYR A 161 -3.29 -5.61 2.97
CA TYR A 161 -3.46 -5.96 4.37
C TYR A 161 -2.36 -5.34 5.24
N THR A 162 -1.10 -5.51 4.84
CA THR A 162 0.04 -4.98 5.57
C THR A 162 1.19 -4.68 4.64
N TYR A 163 2.01 -3.72 5.05
CA TYR A 163 3.26 -3.36 4.42
C TYR A 163 4.31 -3.23 5.52
N LYS A 164 5.35 -4.05 5.45
CA LYS A 164 6.41 -4.11 6.46
C LYS A 164 7.77 -3.91 5.82
N GLU A 165 8.43 -2.83 6.19
CA GLU A 165 9.83 -2.59 5.87
C GLU A 165 10.72 -3.18 6.97
N THR A 166 11.81 -3.81 6.55
CA THR A 166 12.92 -4.19 7.44
C THR A 166 14.17 -3.54 6.91
N TYR A 167 14.85 -2.76 7.74
CA TYR A 167 16.08 -2.05 7.41
C TYR A 167 17.31 -2.91 7.70
N GLN A 168 18.46 -2.54 7.14
CA GLN A 168 19.72 -3.28 7.32
C GLN A 168 20.15 -3.40 8.79
N ASN A 169 19.81 -2.40 9.61
CA ASN A 169 20.07 -2.38 11.06
C ASN A 169 19.08 -3.23 11.88
N GLY A 170 18.11 -3.90 11.24
CA GLY A 170 17.09 -4.71 11.91
C GLY A 170 15.88 -3.94 12.43
N HIS A 171 15.88 -2.60 12.32
CA HIS A 171 14.69 -1.79 12.55
C HIS A 171 13.60 -2.22 11.56
N THR A 172 12.34 -2.16 11.99
CA THR A 172 11.19 -2.46 11.13
C THR A 172 10.12 -1.42 11.33
N ARG A 173 9.41 -1.14 10.25
CA ARG A 173 8.24 -0.27 10.23
C ARG A 173 7.10 -1.04 9.59
N THR A 174 6.02 -1.25 10.33
CA THR A 174 4.89 -2.09 9.93
C THR A 174 3.62 -1.26 9.87
N LEU A 175 3.07 -1.11 8.68
CA LEU A 175 1.75 -0.57 8.43
C LEU A 175 0.75 -1.73 8.33
N THR A 176 -0.35 -1.67 9.08
CA THR A 176 -1.46 -2.63 9.01
C THR A 176 -2.76 -1.91 8.71
N VAL A 177 -3.41 -2.27 7.61
CA VAL A 177 -4.70 -1.71 7.21
C VAL A 177 -5.78 -2.18 8.18
N LYS A 178 -6.56 -1.22 8.69
CA LYS A 178 -7.62 -1.41 9.69
C LYS A 178 -9.00 -1.23 9.08
N ASP A 179 -9.12 -0.24 8.22
CA ASP A 179 -10.34 0.04 7.48
C ASP A 179 -10.00 0.46 6.05
N TYR A 180 -10.89 0.11 5.13
CA TYR A 180 -10.74 0.39 3.71
C TYR A 180 -12.11 0.59 3.07
N LEU A 181 -12.29 1.77 2.48
CA LEU A 181 -13.51 2.14 1.79
C LEU A 181 -13.17 2.69 0.40
N GLU A 182 -14.02 2.40 -0.57
CA GLU A 182 -13.86 2.81 -1.97
C GLU A 182 -15.10 3.57 -2.46
N ASN A 183 -14.94 4.31 -3.56
CA ASN A 183 -16.03 5.05 -4.23
C ASN A 183 -16.71 6.08 -3.32
N LEU A 184 -15.95 6.65 -2.38
CA LEU A 184 -16.42 7.68 -1.47
C LEU A 184 -16.56 9.05 -2.15
N ILE A 185 -17.52 9.85 -1.69
CA ILE A 185 -17.56 11.28 -1.97
C ILE A 185 -16.57 11.98 -1.03
N ILE A 186 -15.40 12.36 -1.56
CA ILE A 186 -14.34 13.00 -0.78
C ILE A 186 -14.39 14.52 -0.99
N PRO A 187 -14.54 15.34 0.07
CA PRO A 187 -14.51 16.80 -0.04
C PRO A 187 -13.18 17.30 -0.62
N ARG A 188 -13.25 18.17 -1.63
CA ARG A 188 -12.04 18.75 -2.26
C ARG A 188 -11.15 19.51 -1.28
N ALA A 189 -11.74 20.04 -0.20
CA ALA A 189 -11.01 20.75 0.85
C ALA A 189 -9.95 19.90 1.55
N LEU A 190 -10.09 18.56 1.55
CA LEU A 190 -9.09 17.66 2.13
C LEU A 190 -7.76 17.68 1.38
N PHE A 191 -7.76 18.09 0.09
CA PHE A 191 -6.56 18.15 -0.74
C PHE A 191 -6.00 19.56 -0.90
N LYS A 192 -6.56 20.55 -0.20
CA LYS A 192 -6.20 21.96 -0.35
C LYS A 192 -5.44 22.47 0.86
N PHE A 193 -4.35 23.17 0.59
CA PHE A 193 -3.63 23.95 1.59
C PHE A 193 -4.26 25.33 1.75
N ASP A 194 -4.42 25.76 3.00
CA ASP A 194 -4.88 27.10 3.38
C ASP A 194 -3.75 27.78 4.15
N GLN A 195 -2.96 28.58 3.46
CA GLN A 195 -1.79 29.24 4.04
C GLN A 195 -2.17 30.14 5.21
N SER A 196 -3.22 30.95 5.06
CA SER A 196 -3.66 31.90 6.09
C SER A 196 -4.08 31.18 7.38
N LYS A 197 -4.68 29.99 7.27
CA LYS A 197 -4.98 29.16 8.44
C LYS A 197 -3.71 28.77 9.19
N TYR A 198 -2.70 28.24 8.50
CA TYR A 198 -1.47 27.76 9.13
C TYR A 198 -0.63 28.90 9.72
N GLU A 199 -0.49 30.01 9.00
CA GLU A 199 0.22 31.20 9.51
C GLU A 199 -0.45 31.75 10.78
N LYS A 200 -1.80 31.79 10.81
CA LYS A 200 -2.55 32.21 12.00
C LYS A 200 -2.34 31.27 13.19
N ASP A 201 -2.16 29.98 12.95
CA ASP A 201 -1.88 28.98 13.97
C ASP A 201 -0.37 28.95 14.38
N GLY A 202 0.43 29.86 13.81
CA GLY A 202 1.83 30.09 14.15
C GLY A 202 2.80 29.18 13.40
N TYR A 203 2.41 28.66 12.24
CA TYR A 203 3.30 27.86 11.41
C TYR A 203 4.19 28.74 10.53
N VAL A 204 5.43 28.30 10.34
CA VAL A 204 6.33 28.83 9.30
C VAL A 204 6.04 28.12 7.99
N VAL A 205 5.91 28.87 6.90
CA VAL A 205 5.62 28.31 5.57
C VAL A 205 6.82 28.57 4.65
N THR A 206 7.41 27.48 4.16
CA THR A 206 8.60 27.49 3.32
C THR A 206 8.28 26.86 1.97
N SER A 207 8.71 27.47 0.87
CA SER A 207 8.62 26.88 -0.48
C SER A 207 10.00 26.47 -0.98
N ILE A 208 10.11 25.27 -1.56
CA ILE A 208 11.35 24.67 -2.06
C ILE A 208 11.23 24.18 -3.50
#